data_AF-A0A380JT74-F1
#
_entry.id   AF-A0A380JT74-F1
#
_cell.length_a   1.000
_cell.length_b   1.000
_cell.length_c   1.000
_cell.angle_alpha   90.00
_cell.angle_beta   90.00
_cell.angle_gamma   90.00
#
_symmetry.space_group_name_H-M   'P 1'
#
loop_
_entity.id
_entity.type
_entity.pdbx_description
1 polymer ?
#
loop_
_entity_poly.entity_id
_entity_poly.type
_entity_poly.pdbx_seq_one_letter_code
_entity_poly.pdbx_strand_id
1 'polypeptide(L)'
;MEEIGEGIFPLSLGYSAITGVGSEQLVAQLIPATIIGYLMHDFTQPFWGKAALFKAFAGVDAISIVLDTKDTEEIINIIKAIAPTFGGISLEDISASRCFEIEQHLIDDCQIPIFHDDQHGTAIVVLAAVFNSLKLLQKSLAEVSITRKLLAAGAAKVTVVDKFGIINE
;
A
#
# COMPACT_ATOMS: atom_id res chain seq x y z
N MET A 1 25.37 -47.77 13.03
CA MET A 1 25.15 -47.50 11.60
C MET A 1 23.66 -47.70 11.39
N GLU A 2 22.91 -46.62 11.59
CA GLU A 2 21.46 -46.57 11.45
C GLU A 2 21.20 -45.27 10.69
N GLU A 3 20.55 -45.38 9.53
CA GLU A 3 20.40 -44.33 8.52
C GLU A 3 19.52 -43.19 9.05
N ILE A 4 20.09 -41.99 9.10
CA ILE A 4 19.35 -40.74 9.21
C ILE A 4 18.70 -40.45 7.85
N GLY A 5 17.40 -40.75 7.74
CA GLY A 5 16.60 -40.44 6.57
C GLY A 5 16.61 -38.96 6.23
N GLU A 6 16.83 -38.66 4.95
CA GLU A 6 16.77 -37.34 4.35
C GLU A 6 15.35 -36.75 4.43
N GLY A 7 15.02 -36.15 5.56
CA GLY A 7 13.90 -35.23 5.68
C GLY A 7 14.31 -33.87 5.12
N ILE A 8 14.21 -33.70 3.80
CA ILE A 8 14.31 -32.37 3.17
C ILE A 8 13.09 -31.56 3.65
N PHE A 9 13.26 -30.82 4.75
CA PHE A 9 12.36 -29.71 5.07
C PHE A 9 12.42 -28.72 3.90
N PRO A 10 11.29 -28.31 3.32
CA PRO A 10 11.31 -27.31 2.26
C PRO A 10 11.97 -26.04 2.80
N LEU A 11 13.03 -25.58 2.13
CA LEU A 11 13.84 -24.41 2.53
C LEU A 11 12.99 -23.15 2.81
N SER A 12 11.82 -23.01 2.15
CA SER A 12 10.87 -21.93 2.37
C SER A 12 10.21 -21.94 3.76
N LEU A 13 9.92 -23.12 4.32
CA LEU A 13 9.35 -23.27 5.66
C LEU A 13 10.42 -23.05 6.74
N GLY A 14 11.63 -23.56 6.49
CA GLY A 14 12.77 -23.39 7.39
C GLY A 14 13.23 -21.94 7.51
N TYR A 15 13.34 -21.22 6.38
CA TYR A 15 13.73 -19.81 6.38
C TYR A 15 12.74 -18.95 7.17
N SER A 16 11.44 -19.11 6.91
CA SER A 16 10.35 -18.40 7.57
C SER A 16 10.34 -18.54 9.10
N ALA A 17 10.63 -19.74 9.60
CA ALA A 17 10.64 -20.04 11.03
C ALA A 17 11.91 -19.52 11.75
N ILE A 18 13.02 -19.32 11.02
CA ILE A 18 14.31 -18.91 11.59
C ILE A 18 14.50 -17.38 11.51
N THR A 19 14.02 -16.74 10.46
CA THR A 19 14.18 -15.29 10.22
C THR A 19 12.97 -14.46 10.62
N GLY A 20 11.82 -15.10 10.86
CA GLY A 20 10.53 -14.42 11.01
C GLY A 20 9.91 -13.96 9.68
N VAL A 21 10.58 -14.17 8.54
CA VAL A 21 10.17 -13.65 7.21
C VAL A 21 8.97 -14.39 6.60
N GLY A 22 8.52 -15.50 7.20
CA GLY A 22 7.21 -16.09 6.87
C GLY A 22 6.18 -15.99 7.98
N SER A 23 6.45 -15.16 8.99
CA SER A 23 5.35 -14.53 9.69
C SER A 23 4.91 -13.36 8.81
N GLU A 24 3.61 -13.23 8.57
CA GLU A 24 2.97 -12.07 7.91
C GLU A 24 3.23 -10.74 8.66
N GLN A 25 4.22 -10.71 9.56
CA GLN A 25 4.38 -9.73 10.61
C GLN A 25 5.33 -8.62 10.21
N LEU A 26 6.27 -8.77 9.26
CA LEU A 26 7.18 -7.68 8.88
C LEU A 26 6.78 -7.00 7.56
N VAL A 27 6.25 -5.78 7.64
CA VAL A 27 5.84 -4.97 6.48
C VAL A 27 6.82 -3.81 6.27
N ALA A 28 7.28 -3.63 5.04
CA ALA A 28 8.01 -2.41 4.67
C ALA A 28 7.02 -1.32 4.27
N GLN A 29 7.14 -0.15 4.89
CA GLN A 29 6.43 1.06 4.52
C GLN A 29 7.38 1.96 3.73
N LEU A 30 7.10 2.16 2.44
CA LEU A 30 8.01 2.77 1.48
C LEU A 30 7.55 4.17 1.07
N ILE A 31 8.46 5.13 1.23
CA ILE A 31 8.16 6.56 1.13
C ILE A 31 9.26 7.24 0.30
N PRO A 32 8.97 7.68 -0.94
CA PRO A 32 9.89 8.51 -1.70
C PRO A 32 9.86 9.94 -1.13
N ALA A 33 11.02 10.59 -1.01
CA ALA A 33 11.23 11.86 -0.30
C ALA A 33 10.52 13.12 -0.88
N THR A 34 9.40 12.96 -1.61
CA THR A 34 8.96 13.94 -2.62
C THR A 34 7.85 14.92 -2.24
N ILE A 35 7.07 14.70 -1.18
CA ILE A 35 5.99 15.64 -0.85
C ILE A 35 6.22 16.32 0.51
N ILE A 36 6.66 15.58 1.52
CA ILE A 36 6.95 16.14 2.86
C ILE A 36 8.43 16.57 3.00
N GLY A 37 9.31 16.17 2.08
CA GLY A 37 10.74 16.50 2.12
C GLY A 37 11.08 17.97 1.85
N TYR A 38 10.22 18.75 1.17
CA TYR A 38 10.48 20.17 0.89
C TYR A 38 10.01 21.13 1.98
N LEU A 39 9.05 20.72 2.83
CA LEU A 39 8.58 21.51 3.97
C LEU A 39 9.16 21.03 5.31
N MET A 40 9.63 19.78 5.39
CA MET A 40 10.06 19.14 6.65
C MET A 40 11.29 18.24 6.47
N HIS A 41 12.39 18.80 5.97
CA HIS A 41 13.69 18.12 5.84
C HIS A 41 14.22 17.53 7.18
N ASP A 42 13.78 18.06 8.33
CA ASP A 42 14.39 17.74 9.63
C ASP A 42 13.58 16.78 10.53
N PHE A 43 12.42 16.28 10.08
CA PHE A 43 11.65 15.30 10.84
C PHE A 43 11.34 14.06 10.00
N THR A 44 12.22 13.06 10.07
CA THR A 44 11.92 11.66 9.69
C THR A 44 10.90 11.00 10.64
N GLN A 45 10.53 11.66 11.73
CA GLN A 45 9.66 11.18 12.81
C GLN A 45 8.19 10.86 12.45
N PRO A 46 7.50 11.54 11.50
CA PRO A 46 6.09 11.24 11.20
C PRO A 46 5.90 9.81 10.65
N PHE A 47 6.89 9.33 9.91
CA PHE A 47 6.82 8.05 9.20
C PHE A 47 6.89 6.85 10.16
N TRP A 48 7.63 6.98 11.27
CA TRP A 48 7.58 6.03 12.39
C TRP A 48 6.17 5.91 13.00
N GLY A 49 5.34 6.95 12.87
CA GLY A 49 3.97 6.96 13.36
C GLY A 49 3.13 5.85 12.75
N LYS A 50 3.20 5.63 11.43
CA LYS A 50 2.40 4.59 10.77
C LYS A 50 2.87 3.19 11.12
N ALA A 51 4.17 2.97 11.19
CA ALA A 51 4.71 1.71 11.69
C ALA A 51 4.21 1.39 13.12
N ALA A 52 4.14 2.40 13.99
CA ALA A 52 3.53 2.25 15.31
C ALA A 52 2.01 1.95 15.23
N LEU A 53 1.28 2.52 14.28
CA LEU A 53 -0.14 2.20 14.05
C LEU A 53 -0.33 0.75 13.60
N PHE A 54 0.50 0.23 12.69
CA PHE A 54 0.48 -1.19 12.30
C PHE A 54 0.63 -2.09 13.52
N LYS A 55 1.56 -1.77 14.43
CA LYS A 55 1.76 -2.56 15.64
C LYS A 55 0.58 -2.45 16.60
N ALA A 56 0.10 -1.22 16.84
CA ALA A 56 -0.94 -0.95 17.82
C ALA A 56 -2.31 -1.50 17.43
N PHE A 57 -2.67 -1.42 16.14
CA PHE A 57 -4.02 -1.75 15.67
C PHE A 57 -4.11 -3.10 14.93
N ALA A 58 -3.03 -3.57 14.32
CA ALA A 58 -3.02 -4.82 13.55
C ALA A 58 -2.06 -5.88 14.11
N GLY A 59 -1.23 -5.55 15.12
CA GLY A 59 -0.20 -6.45 15.63
C GLY A 59 0.95 -6.73 14.65
N VAL A 60 1.01 -5.96 13.56
CA VAL A 60 2.01 -6.09 12.49
C VAL A 60 3.25 -5.28 12.86
N ASP A 61 4.41 -5.90 12.79
CA ASP A 61 5.70 -5.22 12.88
C ASP A 61 5.99 -4.53 11.54
N ALA A 62 6.08 -3.21 11.55
CA ALA A 62 6.36 -2.45 10.33
C ALA A 62 7.65 -1.67 10.49
N ILE A 63 8.38 -1.52 9.38
CA ILE A 63 9.54 -0.63 9.32
C ILE A 63 9.35 0.39 8.20
N SER A 64 9.67 1.64 8.49
CA SER A 64 9.62 2.71 7.51
C SER A 64 10.95 2.83 6.77
N ILE A 65 10.89 2.76 5.44
CA ILE A 65 12.03 2.88 4.53
C ILE A 65 11.81 4.09 3.65
N VAL A 66 12.65 5.12 3.85
CA VAL A 66 12.61 6.33 3.05
C VAL A 66 13.65 6.24 1.95
N LEU A 67 13.22 6.44 0.70
CA LEU A 67 14.10 6.44 -0.46
C LEU A 67 14.37 7.88 -0.92
N ASP A 68 15.64 8.27 -0.96
CA ASP A 68 16.08 9.55 -1.54
C ASP A 68 16.26 9.43 -3.06
N THR A 69 15.21 8.99 -3.72
CA THR A 69 15.13 9.00 -5.19
C THR A 69 13.71 9.35 -5.62
N LYS A 70 13.63 9.90 -6.83
CA LYS A 70 12.38 10.24 -7.50
C LYS A 70 12.19 9.44 -8.79
N ASP A 71 13.23 8.72 -9.20
CA ASP A 71 13.22 7.93 -10.43
C ASP A 71 12.37 6.68 -10.24
N THR A 72 11.46 6.45 -11.19
CA THR A 72 10.44 5.41 -11.08
C THR A 72 11.07 4.02 -11.14
N GLU A 73 11.98 3.82 -12.08
CA GLU A 73 12.68 2.54 -12.27
C GLU A 73 13.64 2.24 -11.12
N GLU A 74 14.35 3.25 -10.61
CA GLU A 74 15.21 3.10 -9.44
C GLU A 74 14.40 2.66 -8.21
N ILE A 75 13.25 3.30 -7.95
CA ILE A 75 12.35 2.92 -6.87
C ILE A 75 11.90 1.46 -7.04
N ILE A 76 11.40 1.07 -8.23
CA ILE A 76 10.95 -0.29 -8.51
C ILE A 76 12.07 -1.30 -8.25
N ASN A 77 13.27 -1.03 -8.76
CA ASN A 77 14.41 -1.93 -8.62
C ASN A 77 14.87 -2.08 -7.16
N ILE A 78 14.92 -0.99 -6.40
CA ILE A 78 15.23 -1.02 -4.96
C ILE A 78 14.20 -1.87 -4.22
N ILE A 79 12.90 -1.62 -4.46
CA ILE A 79 11.81 -2.31 -3.78
C ILE A 79 11.85 -3.81 -4.09
N LYS A 80 12.03 -4.20 -5.37
CA LYS A 80 12.18 -5.60 -5.78
C LYS A 80 13.35 -6.28 -5.10
N ALA A 81 14.47 -5.59 -4.96
CA ALA A 81 15.67 -6.14 -4.32
C ALA A 81 15.45 -6.42 -2.82
N ILE A 82 14.68 -5.58 -2.11
CA ILE A 82 14.44 -5.74 -0.68
C ILE A 82 13.19 -6.58 -0.36
N ALA A 83 12.27 -6.74 -1.31
CA ALA A 83 11.01 -7.46 -1.15
C ALA A 83 11.13 -8.84 -0.48
N PRO A 84 12.12 -9.70 -0.80
CA PRO A 84 12.26 -11.00 -0.14
C PRO A 84 12.44 -10.97 1.38
N THR A 85 12.75 -9.79 1.95
CA THR A 85 12.91 -9.58 3.40
C THR A 85 11.57 -9.39 4.12
N PHE A 86 10.50 -9.07 3.40
CA PHE A 86 9.23 -8.63 3.97
C PHE A 86 8.09 -9.60 3.65
N GLY A 87 7.09 -9.63 4.53
CA GLY A 87 5.82 -10.32 4.28
C GLY A 87 4.84 -9.51 3.43
N GLY A 88 5.11 -8.22 3.24
CA GLY A 88 4.33 -7.31 2.40
C GLY A 88 4.96 -5.92 2.30
N ILE A 89 4.53 -5.15 1.30
CA ILE A 89 5.00 -3.78 1.08
C ILE A 89 3.82 -2.82 1.01
N SER A 90 3.85 -1.81 1.87
CA SER A 90 2.93 -0.68 1.87
C SER A 90 3.59 0.53 1.21
N LEU A 91 3.13 0.92 0.03
CA LEU A 91 3.58 2.14 -0.65
C LEU A 91 2.82 3.36 -0.10
N GLU A 92 3.53 4.48 0.02
CA GLU A 92 2.98 5.71 0.60
C GLU A 92 3.64 6.95 0.02
N ASP A 93 2.88 8.05 -0.04
CA ASP A 93 3.33 9.39 -0.43
C ASP A 93 4.03 9.44 -1.79
N ILE A 94 3.69 8.51 -2.69
CA ILE A 94 4.16 8.50 -4.06
C ILE A 94 3.22 9.35 -4.90
N SER A 95 3.72 10.44 -5.46
CA SER A 95 2.90 11.35 -6.27
C SER A 95 2.37 10.67 -7.54
N ALA A 96 1.13 10.95 -7.92
CA ALA A 96 0.59 10.60 -9.23
C ALA A 96 1.34 11.34 -10.37
N SER A 97 1.43 10.81 -11.59
CA SER A 97 0.88 9.53 -12.09
C SER A 97 1.79 8.30 -11.88
N ARG A 98 3.06 8.51 -11.49
CA ARG A 98 4.06 7.42 -11.36
C ARG A 98 3.70 6.35 -10.33
N CYS A 99 2.90 6.69 -9.31
CA CYS A 99 2.47 5.72 -8.30
C CYS A 99 1.74 4.51 -8.90
N PHE A 100 0.96 4.71 -9.98
CA PHE A 100 0.24 3.63 -10.66
C PHE A 100 1.19 2.66 -11.38
N GLU A 101 2.18 3.20 -12.08
CA GLU A 101 3.19 2.41 -12.80
C GLU A 101 4.06 1.62 -11.81
N ILE A 102 4.54 2.28 -10.76
CA ILE A 102 5.33 1.65 -9.69
C ILE A 102 4.53 0.51 -9.05
N GLU A 103 3.30 0.77 -8.64
CA GLU A 103 2.45 -0.25 -8.02
C GLU A 103 2.19 -1.44 -8.94
N GLN A 104 1.83 -1.19 -10.20
CA GLN A 104 1.53 -2.25 -11.15
C GLN A 104 2.75 -3.14 -11.41
N HIS A 105 3.92 -2.54 -11.68
CA HIS A 105 5.15 -3.31 -11.88
C HIS A 105 5.51 -4.13 -10.63
N LEU A 106 5.36 -3.57 -9.44
CA LEU A 106 5.67 -4.28 -8.20
C LEU A 106 4.68 -5.42 -7.93
N ILE A 107 3.39 -5.26 -8.24
CA ILE A 107 2.40 -6.34 -8.14
C ILE A 107 2.75 -7.48 -9.10
N ASP A 108 3.19 -7.16 -10.32
CA ASP A 108 3.50 -8.16 -11.34
C ASP A 108 4.83 -8.89 -11.05
N ASP A 109 5.81 -8.19 -10.47
CA ASP A 109 7.16 -8.71 -10.28
C ASP A 109 7.42 -9.32 -8.88
N CYS A 110 6.72 -8.85 -7.84
CA CYS A 110 6.94 -9.31 -6.46
C CYS A 110 6.01 -10.48 -6.09
N GLN A 111 6.55 -11.47 -5.38
CA GLN A 111 5.77 -12.61 -4.85
C GLN A 111 5.10 -12.32 -3.50
N ILE A 112 5.04 -11.05 -3.09
CA ILE A 112 4.46 -10.61 -1.82
C ILE A 112 3.39 -9.54 -2.07
N PRO A 113 2.41 -9.37 -1.17
CA PRO A 113 1.38 -8.35 -1.31
C PRO A 113 1.99 -6.95 -1.39
N ILE A 114 1.57 -6.20 -2.41
CA ILE A 114 1.86 -4.77 -2.56
C ILE A 114 0.56 -4.01 -2.34
N PHE A 115 0.58 -3.00 -1.49
CA PHE A 115 -0.58 -2.18 -1.15
C PHE A 115 -0.20 -0.71 -1.14
N HIS A 116 -0.88 0.12 -1.92
CA HIS A 116 -0.71 1.57 -1.83
C HIS A 116 -1.75 2.19 -0.89
N ASP A 117 -1.31 2.72 0.25
CA ASP A 117 -2.22 3.18 1.32
C ASP A 117 -3.04 4.40 0.91
N ASP A 118 -2.41 5.41 0.30
CA ASP A 118 -3.13 6.62 -0.12
C ASP A 118 -4.20 6.35 -1.19
N GLN A 119 -4.03 5.28 -1.98
CA GLN A 119 -4.98 4.85 -2.99
C GLN A 119 -6.05 3.94 -2.38
N HIS A 120 -5.67 2.72 -2.02
CA HIS A 120 -6.62 1.69 -1.60
C HIS A 120 -7.13 1.91 -0.19
N GLY A 121 -6.27 2.33 0.74
CA GLY A 121 -6.65 2.61 2.13
C GLY A 121 -7.72 3.69 2.20
N THR A 122 -7.50 4.80 1.49
CA THR A 122 -8.50 5.86 1.34
C THR A 122 -9.79 5.35 0.70
N ALA A 123 -9.70 4.59 -0.40
CA ALA A 123 -10.87 4.07 -1.10
C ALA A 123 -11.73 3.15 -0.23
N ILE A 124 -11.10 2.25 0.54
CA ILE A 124 -11.79 1.33 1.45
C ILE A 124 -12.56 2.09 2.52
N VAL A 125 -11.93 3.06 3.18
CA VAL A 125 -12.57 3.83 4.26
C VAL A 125 -13.70 4.71 3.72
N VAL A 126 -13.49 5.37 2.57
CA VAL A 126 -14.53 6.17 1.91
C VAL A 126 -15.72 5.29 1.52
N LEU A 127 -15.47 4.12 0.94
CA LEU A 127 -16.52 3.19 0.56
C LEU A 127 -17.33 2.72 1.77
N ALA A 128 -16.66 2.36 2.87
CA ALA A 128 -17.31 1.99 4.12
C ALA A 128 -18.19 3.14 4.67
N ALA A 129 -17.70 4.39 4.60
CA ALA A 129 -18.46 5.57 4.99
C ALA A 129 -19.72 5.77 4.12
N VAL A 130 -19.61 5.56 2.81
CA VAL A 130 -20.76 5.63 1.88
C VAL A 130 -21.78 4.55 2.22
N PHE A 131 -21.38 3.29 2.40
CA PHE A 131 -22.31 2.22 2.76
C PHE A 131 -23.04 2.49 4.08
N ASN A 132 -22.33 2.96 5.11
CA ASN A 132 -22.94 3.33 6.38
C ASN A 132 -23.92 4.50 6.24
N SER A 133 -23.58 5.49 5.42
CA SER A 133 -24.46 6.64 5.15
C SER A 133 -25.75 6.23 4.42
N LEU A 134 -25.63 5.35 3.42
CA LEU A 134 -26.77 4.80 2.68
C LEU A 134 -27.73 4.03 3.60
N LYS A 135 -27.18 3.23 4.51
CA LYS A 135 -27.97 2.49 5.51
C LYS A 135 -28.76 3.43 6.43
N LEU A 136 -28.14 4.52 6.90
CA LEU A 136 -28.82 5.52 7.73
C LEU A 136 -29.93 6.25 6.97
N LEU A 137 -29.73 6.51 5.68
CA LEU A 137 -30.70 7.19 4.82
C LEU A 137 -31.76 6.24 4.23
N GLN A 138 -31.63 4.93 4.47
CA GLN A 138 -32.46 3.88 3.87
C GLN A 138 -32.50 3.96 2.34
N LYS A 139 -31.35 4.25 1.73
CA LYS A 139 -31.17 4.31 0.26
C LYS A 139 -30.24 3.21 -0.22
N SER A 140 -30.43 2.80 -1.46
CA SER A 140 -29.52 1.93 -2.20
C SER A 140 -28.46 2.74 -2.96
N LEU A 141 -27.35 2.09 -3.30
CA LEU A 141 -26.27 2.71 -4.08
C LEU A 141 -26.76 3.16 -5.47
N ALA A 142 -27.71 2.42 -6.07
CA ALA A 142 -28.31 2.73 -7.37
C ALA A 142 -29.11 4.05 -7.38
N GLU A 143 -29.54 4.53 -6.22
CA GLU A 143 -30.30 5.77 -6.08
C GLU A 143 -29.41 7.02 -5.88
N VAL A 144 -28.09 6.84 -5.78
CA VAL A 144 -27.15 7.93 -5.50
C VAL A 144 -26.23 8.17 -6.69
N SER A 145 -26.18 9.41 -7.15
CA SER A 145 -25.25 9.87 -8.19
C SER A 145 -24.28 10.89 -7.62
N ILE A 146 -23.09 10.44 -7.24
CA ILE A 146 -22.05 11.27 -6.60
C ILE A 146 -21.47 12.29 -7.59
N THR A 147 -21.12 11.87 -8.81
CA THR A 147 -20.54 12.77 -9.83
C THR A 147 -21.48 13.92 -10.19
N ARG A 148 -22.77 13.65 -10.42
CA ARG A 148 -23.77 14.72 -10.66
C ARG A 148 -23.90 15.69 -9.50
N LYS A 149 -23.74 15.24 -8.25
CA LYS A 149 -23.75 16.12 -7.07
C LYS A 149 -22.51 17.01 -7.01
N LEU A 150 -21.33 16.49 -7.33
CA LEU A 150 -20.09 17.28 -7.41
C LEU A 150 -20.17 18.33 -8.52
N LEU A 151 -20.65 17.95 -9.70
CA LEU A 151 -20.90 18.88 -10.80
C LEU A 151 -21.91 19.97 -10.41
N ALA A 152 -23.02 19.60 -9.77
CA ALA A 152 -24.02 20.55 -9.27
C ALA A 152 -23.48 21.48 -8.17
N ALA A 153 -22.50 21.02 -7.39
CA ALA A 153 -21.79 21.81 -6.38
C ALA A 153 -20.70 22.72 -6.99
N GLY A 154 -20.53 22.73 -8.32
CA GLY A 154 -19.60 23.60 -9.04
C GLY A 154 -18.21 22.99 -9.28
N ALA A 155 -18.00 21.71 -8.97
CA ALA A 155 -16.75 21.04 -9.34
C ALA A 155 -16.73 20.83 -10.86
N ALA A 156 -16.00 21.68 -11.59
CA ALA A 156 -15.99 21.69 -13.06
C ALA A 156 -14.97 20.72 -13.69
N LYS A 157 -13.98 20.25 -12.92
CA LYS A 157 -12.92 19.34 -13.38
C LYS A 157 -12.86 18.13 -12.47
N VAL A 158 -13.87 17.28 -12.57
CA VAL A 158 -13.94 16.02 -11.81
C VAL A 158 -13.44 14.90 -12.70
N THR A 159 -12.24 14.42 -12.42
CA THR A 159 -11.70 13.18 -13.01
C THR A 159 -11.96 12.07 -12.01
N VAL A 160 -12.82 11.11 -12.36
CA VAL A 160 -13.13 9.96 -11.52
C VAL A 160 -12.35 8.77 -12.05
N VAL A 161 -11.63 8.09 -11.15
CA VAL A 161 -11.00 6.80 -11.46
C VAL A 161 -11.96 5.73 -10.95
N ASP A 162 -12.49 4.92 -11.86
CA ASP A 162 -13.19 3.68 -11.51
C ASP A 162 -12.17 2.52 -11.59
N LYS A 163 -12.59 1.30 -11.22
CA LYS A 163 -11.83 0.05 -11.37
C LYS A 163 -11.06 -0.07 -12.70
N PHE A 164 -11.57 0.53 -13.77
CA PHE A 164 -11.00 0.45 -15.12
C PHE A 164 -10.03 1.58 -15.46
N GLY A 165 -9.73 2.47 -14.51
CA GLY A 165 -8.87 3.63 -14.70
C GLY A 165 -9.65 4.94 -14.75
N ILE A 166 -8.99 6.00 -15.24
CA ILE A 166 -9.59 7.33 -15.41
C ILE A 166 -10.79 7.23 -16.36
N ILE A 167 -11.99 7.50 -15.86
CA ILE A 167 -13.17 7.74 -16.70
C ILE A 167 -13.07 9.20 -17.16
N ASN A 168 -12.57 9.39 -18.37
CA ASN A 168 -12.74 10.65 -19.11
C ASN A 168 -13.85 10.46 -20.13
N GLU A 169 -14.84 11.36 -20.12
CA GLU A 169 -15.68 11.66 -21.29
C GLU A 169 -14.99 12.71 -22.16
#